data_AF-A0A958X3N8-F1
#
_entry.id   AF-A0A958X3N8-F1
#
_cell.length_a   1.000
_cell.length_b   1.000
_cell.length_c   1.000
_cell.angle_alpha   90.00
_cell.angle_beta   90.00
_cell.angle_gamma   90.00
#
_symmetry.space_group_name_H-M   'P 1'
#
loop_
_entity.id
_entity.type
_entity.pdbx_description
1 polymer ?
#
loop_
_entity_poly.entity_id
_entity_poly.type
_entity_poly.pdbx_seq_one_letter_code
_entity_poly.pdbx_strand_id
1 'polypeptide(L)'
;MRKLSTLITLFLAGLGNMQAQQEDLRPIPGQYIVLLSETAAAPLSLQKTILPDRLNAVAADEEKRSMLIQEIDQIRKHASIDEANVIAEFTDAVVGFSATLSEAEIERLANEPLVEGIYPDYQFELEPSVEESAPDEFVSEHQTTPCAVVRSGGFQETTSDSWIWILDTGIDLDHPDLEVMAQSPFARTCIPNENCDDKHGHGTHLAGIAAAKNNAFGSVG
;
A
#
# COMPACT_ATOMS: atom_id res chain seq x y z
N MET A 1 18.69 5.97 23.39
CA MET A 1 18.38 6.59 22.08
C MET A 1 19.16 5.84 21.02
N ARG A 2 18.60 4.72 20.53
CA ARG A 2 19.19 3.91 19.45
C ARG A 2 18.53 4.34 18.15
N LYS A 3 19.38 4.67 17.17
CA LYS A 3 19.04 5.27 15.88
C LYS A 3 18.12 4.34 15.08
N LEU A 4 16.99 4.89 14.61
CA LEU A 4 16.14 4.28 13.57
C LEU A 4 16.73 4.50 12.15
N SER A 5 17.96 5.04 12.06
CA SER A 5 18.75 5.15 10.83
C SER A 5 19.16 3.79 10.25
N THR A 6 18.87 2.67 10.91
CA THR A 6 19.26 1.33 10.45
C THR A 6 18.18 0.63 9.63
N LEU A 7 16.94 1.13 9.57
CA LEU A 7 15.86 0.42 8.87
C LEU A 7 15.84 0.66 7.35
N ILE A 8 16.38 1.80 6.87
CA ILE A 8 16.46 2.10 5.42
C ILE A 8 17.77 1.59 4.80
N THR A 9 18.80 1.32 5.60
CA THR A 9 20.08 0.75 5.11
C THR A 9 20.12 -0.79 5.11
N LEU A 10 19.09 -1.49 5.60
CA LEU A 10 19.06 -2.96 5.64
C LEU A 10 18.35 -3.63 4.46
N PHE A 11 18.17 -2.93 3.33
CA PHE A 11 17.78 -3.55 2.06
C PHE A 11 18.96 -3.72 1.08
N LEU A 12 20.18 -3.32 1.46
CA LEU A 12 21.35 -3.29 0.55
C LEU A 12 22.62 -4.00 1.04
N ALA A 13 22.56 -4.78 2.13
CA ALA A 13 23.72 -5.55 2.61
C ALA A 13 23.37 -7.01 2.94
N GLY A 14 22.91 -7.73 1.91
CA GLY A 14 22.65 -9.17 1.93
C GLY A 14 23.10 -9.86 0.65
N LEU A 15 24.15 -9.36 -0.01
CA LEU A 15 24.75 -10.01 -1.19
C LEU A 15 25.68 -11.14 -0.71
N GLY A 16 25.07 -12.29 -0.44
CA GLY A 16 25.75 -13.54 -0.15
C GLY A 16 24.82 -14.70 -0.45
N ASN A 17 24.62 -14.98 -1.74
CA ASN A 17 23.85 -16.10 -2.30
C ASN A 17 22.33 -16.05 -2.09
N MET A 18 21.68 -15.05 -2.70
CA MET A 18 20.40 -15.30 -3.37
C MET A 18 20.47 -14.63 -4.73
N GLN A 19 20.36 -15.42 -5.79
CA GLN A 19 19.96 -14.95 -7.11
C GLN A 19 18.51 -14.48 -6.97
N ALA A 20 18.33 -13.27 -6.43
CA ALA A 20 17.06 -12.59 -6.51
C ALA A 20 16.82 -12.32 -8.01
N GLN A 21 15.65 -12.74 -8.52
CA GLN A 21 15.14 -12.20 -9.77
C GLN A 21 15.23 -10.68 -9.64
N GLN A 22 16.10 -10.08 -10.45
CA GLN A 22 16.09 -8.65 -10.64
C GLN A 22 14.79 -8.38 -11.38
N GLU A 23 13.74 -8.01 -10.64
CA GLU A 23 12.49 -7.60 -11.26
C GLU A 23 12.80 -6.51 -12.28
N ASP A 24 12.22 -6.63 -13.47
CA ASP A 24 12.41 -5.67 -14.55
C ASP A 24 11.71 -4.38 -14.15
N LEU A 25 12.43 -3.53 -13.40
CA LEU A 25 11.94 -2.25 -12.93
C LEU A 25 11.60 -1.38 -14.14
N ARG A 26 10.30 -1.14 -14.36
CA ARG A 26 9.78 -0.34 -15.47
C ARG A 26 9.44 1.06 -14.98
N PRO A 27 10.34 2.06 -15.12
CA PRO A 27 10.06 3.42 -14.67
C PRO A 27 8.95 4.04 -15.53
N ILE A 28 8.07 4.80 -14.89
CA ILE A 28 6.99 5.54 -15.56
C ILE A 28 7.57 6.86 -16.08
N PRO A 29 7.62 7.09 -17.41
CA PRO A 29 8.27 8.28 -17.95
C PRO A 29 7.66 9.58 -17.42
N GLY A 30 8.51 10.46 -16.89
CA GLY A 30 8.11 11.76 -16.37
C GLY A 30 7.47 11.74 -14.98
N GLN A 31 7.25 10.57 -14.37
CA GLN A 31 6.64 10.45 -13.04
C GLN A 31 7.70 10.22 -11.98
N TYR A 32 7.61 10.99 -10.90
CA TYR A 32 8.58 10.97 -9.82
C TYR A 32 7.91 11.07 -8.46
N ILE A 33 8.55 10.46 -7.47
CA ILE A 33 8.26 10.59 -6.04
C ILE A 33 9.27 11.56 -5.45
N VAL A 34 8.77 12.63 -4.84
CA VAL A 34 9.56 13.66 -4.15
C VAL A 34 9.36 13.46 -2.65
N LEU A 35 10.45 13.21 -1.93
CA LEU A 35 10.43 13.04 -0.47
C LEU A 35 11.01 14.29 0.20
N LEU A 36 10.34 14.73 1.26
CA LEU A 36 10.80 15.83 2.10
C LEU A 36 11.59 15.28 3.27
N SER A 37 12.61 16.04 3.68
CA SER A 37 13.39 15.70 4.87
C SER A 37 12.52 15.73 6.14
N GLU A 38 12.80 14.84 7.09
CA GLU A 38 12.11 14.84 8.39
C GLU A 38 12.27 16.16 9.15
N THR A 39 13.33 16.91 8.87
CA THR A 39 13.57 18.26 9.43
C THR A 39 12.67 19.32 8.82
N ALA A 40 12.26 19.14 7.57
CA ALA A 40 11.24 19.97 6.96
C ALA A 40 9.88 19.60 7.56
N ALA A 41 9.48 18.34 7.37
CA ALA A 41 8.17 17.87 7.75
C ALA A 41 8.28 16.48 8.39
N ALA A 42 8.00 16.39 9.69
CA ALA A 42 8.04 15.11 10.39
C ALA A 42 6.82 14.25 10.02
N PRO A 43 6.99 12.98 9.60
CA PRO A 43 5.86 12.11 9.27
C PRO A 43 4.98 11.80 10.48
N LEU A 44 3.68 11.58 10.27
CA LEU A 44 2.71 11.32 11.36
C LEU A 44 3.06 10.08 12.18
N SER A 45 3.68 9.07 11.55
CA SER A 45 4.18 7.86 12.22
C SER A 45 5.17 8.16 13.36
N LEU A 46 5.90 9.28 13.30
CA LEU A 46 6.79 9.74 14.38
C LEU A 46 6.10 10.64 15.41
N GLN A 47 4.92 11.18 15.09
CA GLN A 47 4.13 12.07 15.94
C GLN A 47 2.95 11.37 16.62
N LYS A 48 2.83 10.06 16.43
CA LYS A 48 1.61 9.31 16.75
C LYS A 48 1.39 9.18 18.25
N THR A 49 0.19 9.52 18.69
CA THR A 49 -0.31 9.14 20.02
C THR A 49 -0.89 7.74 19.93
N ILE A 50 -0.47 6.83 20.83
CA ILE A 50 -1.02 5.47 20.88
C ILE A 50 -2.46 5.57 21.40
N LEU A 51 -3.42 5.43 20.50
CA LEU A 51 -4.83 5.29 20.80
C LEU A 51 -5.26 3.84 20.61
N PRO A 52 -6.15 3.30 21.48
CA PRO A 52 -6.59 1.91 21.40
C PRO A 52 -7.48 1.65 20.18
N ASP A 53 -8.19 2.68 19.71
CA ASP A 53 -9.09 2.59 18.56
C ASP A 53 -8.48 3.25 17.31
N ARG A 54 -8.51 2.53 16.18
CA ARG A 54 -7.88 2.96 14.92
C ARG A 54 -8.64 4.10 14.25
N LEU A 55 -9.98 4.12 14.35
CA LEU A 55 -10.81 5.18 13.77
C LEU A 55 -10.55 6.50 14.47
N ASN A 56 -10.56 6.50 15.80
CA ASN A 56 -10.19 7.65 16.60
C ASN A 56 -8.73 8.08 16.36
N ALA A 57 -7.82 7.13 16.13
CA ALA A 57 -6.43 7.46 15.76
C ALA A 57 -6.35 8.22 14.44
N VAL A 58 -7.12 7.82 13.42
CA VAL A 58 -7.16 8.54 12.15
C VAL A 58 -7.72 9.94 12.35
N ALA A 59 -8.86 10.07 13.04
CA ALA A 59 -9.49 11.36 13.29
C ALA A 59 -8.58 12.32 14.08
N ALA A 60 -7.85 11.79 15.08
CA ALA A 60 -6.92 12.59 15.89
C ALA A 60 -5.73 13.14 15.09
N ASP A 61 -5.35 12.49 13.98
CA ASP A 61 -4.25 12.92 13.13
C ASP A 61 -4.70 13.77 11.92
N GLU A 62 -6.01 14.02 11.75
CA GLU A 62 -6.57 14.76 10.60
C GLU A 62 -6.07 16.21 10.52
N GLU A 63 -5.99 16.91 11.65
CA GLU A 63 -5.48 18.28 11.71
C GLU A 63 -3.98 18.31 11.33
N LYS A 64 -3.19 17.38 11.87
CA LYS A 64 -1.76 17.27 11.56
C LYS A 64 -1.52 16.92 10.09
N ARG A 65 -2.32 16.02 9.54
CA ARG A 65 -2.30 15.66 8.12
C ARG A 65 -2.56 16.88 7.24
N SER A 66 -3.58 17.67 7.59
CA SER A 66 -3.93 18.88 6.86
C SER A 66 -2.79 19.92 6.89
N MET A 67 -2.08 20.06 8.02
CA MET A 67 -0.91 20.93 8.12
C MET A 67 0.25 20.44 7.24
N LEU A 68 0.54 19.13 7.23
CA LEU A 68 1.58 18.54 6.39
C LEU A 68 1.27 18.69 4.89
N ILE A 69 0.01 18.53 4.49
CA ILE A 69 -0.44 18.79 3.11
C ILE A 69 -0.21 20.26 2.72
N GLN A 70 -0.52 21.20 3.61
CA GLN A 70 -0.24 22.62 3.36
C GLN A 70 1.26 22.89 3.21
N GLU A 71 2.11 22.21 3.98
CA GLU A 71 3.57 22.34 3.87
C GLU A 71 4.09 21.79 2.54
N ILE A 72 3.59 20.62 2.12
CA ILE A 72 3.85 20.05 0.78
C ILE A 72 3.45 21.06 -0.30
N ASP A 73 2.26 21.65 -0.19
CA ASP A 73 1.74 22.65 -1.13
C ASP A 73 2.64 23.91 -1.22
N GLN A 74 3.20 24.38 -0.10
CA GLN A 74 4.13 25.52 -0.11
C GLN A 74 5.42 25.19 -0.87
N ILE A 75 6.01 24.02 -0.63
CA ILE A 75 7.26 23.59 -1.29
C ILE A 75 7.02 23.39 -2.78
N ARG A 76 5.91 22.75 -3.14
CA ARG A 76 5.47 22.57 -4.52
C ARG A 76 5.34 23.92 -5.26
N LYS A 77 4.70 24.91 -4.62
CA LYS A 77 4.53 26.27 -5.18
C LYS A 77 5.87 26.99 -5.33
N HIS A 78 6.78 26.85 -4.37
CA HIS A 78 8.12 27.43 -4.47
C HIS A 78 8.90 26.85 -5.66
N ALA A 79 8.80 25.53 -5.86
CA ALA A 79 9.36 24.83 -7.02
C ALA A 79 8.58 25.08 -8.33
N SER A 80 7.50 25.87 -8.31
CA SER A 80 6.66 26.19 -9.46
C SER A 80 6.09 24.94 -10.16
N ILE A 81 5.66 23.96 -9.38
CA ILE A 81 5.01 22.73 -9.87
C ILE A 81 3.50 22.96 -9.86
N ASP A 82 2.84 22.70 -10.98
CA ASP A 82 1.38 22.83 -11.08
C ASP A 82 0.67 21.77 -10.21
N GLU A 83 -0.47 22.15 -9.63
CA GLU A 83 -1.29 21.25 -8.82
C GLU A 83 -1.89 20.14 -9.69
N ALA A 84 -2.18 20.46 -10.95
CA ALA A 84 -2.67 19.49 -11.92
C ALA A 84 -1.67 18.37 -12.24
N ASN A 85 -0.39 18.56 -11.92
CA ASN A 85 0.66 17.56 -12.14
C ASN A 85 0.86 16.66 -10.91
N VAL A 86 0.27 16.97 -9.76
CA VAL A 86 0.36 16.17 -8.54
C VAL A 86 -0.58 14.97 -8.64
N ILE A 87 -0.05 13.79 -8.35
CA ILE A 87 -0.77 12.51 -8.45
C ILE A 87 -1.22 12.06 -7.06
N ALA A 88 -0.33 12.11 -6.08
CA ALA A 88 -0.63 11.74 -4.69
C ALA A 88 0.24 12.49 -3.69
N GLU A 89 -0.26 12.62 -2.47
CA GLU A 89 0.44 13.21 -1.33
C GLU A 89 0.57 12.17 -0.21
N PHE A 90 1.72 12.18 0.45
CA PHE A 90 2.09 11.25 1.52
C PHE A 90 2.41 12.04 2.77
N THR A 91 1.86 11.64 3.92
CA THR A 91 2.11 12.31 5.21
C THR A 91 2.35 11.35 6.38
N ASP A 92 2.00 10.07 6.24
CA ASP A 92 2.00 9.11 7.35
C ASP A 92 3.36 8.50 7.65
N ALA A 93 3.85 7.68 6.73
CA ALA A 93 5.12 6.97 6.87
C ALA A 93 6.29 7.84 6.40
N VAL A 94 6.06 8.59 5.33
CA VAL A 94 6.97 9.56 4.74
C VAL A 94 6.17 10.83 4.42
N VAL A 95 6.85 11.96 4.33
CA VAL A 95 6.23 13.22 3.88
C VAL A 95 6.74 13.54 2.48
N GLY A 96 5.84 13.78 1.54
CA GLY A 96 6.19 14.00 0.15
C GLY A 96 5.00 13.92 -0.78
N PHE A 97 5.28 13.89 -2.08
CA PHE A 97 4.26 13.78 -3.12
C PHE A 97 4.81 13.06 -4.35
N SER A 98 3.91 12.46 -5.14
CA SER A 98 4.22 12.00 -6.49
C SER A 98 3.64 12.98 -7.51
N ALA A 99 4.38 13.23 -8.59
CA ALA A 99 3.97 14.15 -9.63
C ALA A 99 4.58 13.80 -10.99
N THR A 100 3.97 14.33 -12.04
CA THR A 100 4.61 14.39 -13.36
C THR A 100 5.50 15.63 -13.41
N LEU A 101 6.81 15.45 -13.66
CA LEU A 101 7.81 16.51 -13.61
C LEU A 101 8.61 16.60 -14.90
N SER A 102 8.86 17.83 -15.34
CA SER A 102 9.85 18.17 -16.36
C SER A 102 11.27 18.20 -15.76
N GLU A 103 12.28 18.09 -16.62
CA GLU A 103 13.69 18.20 -16.21
C GLU A 103 13.97 19.52 -15.44
N ALA A 104 13.37 20.62 -15.88
CA ALA A 104 13.53 21.92 -15.22
C ALA A 104 12.87 21.97 -13.83
N GLU A 105 11.77 21.24 -13.61
CA GLU A 105 11.14 21.11 -12.27
C GLU A 105 12.00 20.25 -11.35
N ILE A 106 12.56 19.16 -11.87
CA ILE A 106 13.49 18.29 -11.13
C ILE A 106 14.71 19.09 -10.68
N GLU A 107 15.30 19.90 -11.55
CA GLU A 107 16.44 20.77 -11.20
C GLU A 107 16.08 21.77 -10.10
N ARG A 108 14.88 22.36 -10.14
CA ARG A 108 14.44 23.29 -9.08
C ARG A 108 14.26 22.56 -7.75
N LEU A 109 13.56 21.43 -7.75
CA LEU A 109 13.37 20.60 -6.56
C LEU A 109 14.69 20.08 -5.98
N ALA A 110 15.65 19.70 -6.82
CA ALA A 110 16.96 19.24 -6.37
C ALA A 110 17.77 20.34 -5.66
N ASN A 111 17.42 21.61 -5.88
CA ASN A 111 18.01 22.76 -5.20
C ASN A 111 17.19 23.23 -3.98
N GLU A 112 16.02 22.63 -3.71
CA GLU A 112 15.24 22.94 -2.52
C GLU A 112 15.88 22.28 -1.28
N PRO A 113 16.29 23.05 -0.25
CA PRO A 113 16.99 22.49 0.91
C PRO A 113 16.13 21.58 1.78
N LEU A 114 14.81 21.60 1.59
CA LEU A 114 13.84 20.79 2.33
C LEU A 114 13.56 19.44 1.64
N VAL A 115 13.96 19.27 0.38
CA VAL A 115 13.79 18.03 -0.39
C VAL A 115 14.93 17.07 -0.02
N GLU A 116 14.57 15.87 0.43
CA GLU A 116 15.52 14.80 0.75
C GLU A 116 15.96 14.05 -0.51
N GLY A 117 15.02 13.78 -1.42
CA GLY A 117 15.31 13.04 -2.63
C GLY A 117 14.16 13.06 -3.63
N ILE A 118 14.54 12.81 -4.89
CA ILE A 118 13.63 12.68 -6.03
C ILE A 118 13.92 11.31 -6.66
N TYR A 119 12.89 10.48 -6.77
CA TYR A 119 13.00 9.10 -7.22
C TYR A 119 12.06 8.86 -8.40
N PRO A 120 12.47 8.11 -9.44
CA PRO A 120 11.55 7.70 -10.49
C PRO A 120 10.45 6.81 -9.89
N ASP A 121 9.23 7.00 -10.37
CA ASP A 121 8.11 6.11 -10.05
C ASP A 121 8.12 4.90 -10.99
N TYR A 122 7.62 3.75 -10.52
CA TYR A 122 7.71 2.48 -11.23
C TYR A 122 6.34 1.82 -11.33
N GLN A 123 6.06 1.22 -12.49
CA GLN A 123 4.87 0.41 -12.68
C GLN A 123 5.17 -1.07 -12.44
N PHE A 124 4.25 -1.72 -11.73
CA PHE A 124 4.22 -3.16 -11.55
C PHE A 124 2.98 -3.70 -12.26
N GLU A 125 3.12 -4.87 -12.86
CA GLU A 125 2.03 -5.55 -13.56
C GLU A 125 2.04 -6.99 -13.05
N LEU A 126 0.87 -7.47 -12.66
CA LEU A 126 0.72 -8.88 -12.34
C LEU A 126 0.81 -9.69 -13.64
N GLU A 127 1.38 -10.88 -13.54
CA GLU A 127 1.28 -11.83 -14.64
C GLU A 127 -0.20 -12.13 -14.93
N PRO A 128 -0.57 -12.30 -16.21
CA PRO A 128 -1.95 -12.63 -16.56
C PRO A 128 -2.39 -13.87 -15.80
N SER A 129 -3.58 -13.80 -15.18
CA SER A 129 -4.14 -14.94 -14.46
C SER A 129 -4.26 -16.15 -15.39
N VAL A 130 -3.66 -17.26 -14.98
CA VAL A 130 -4.01 -18.56 -15.55
C VAL A 130 -5.29 -18.97 -14.84
N GLU A 131 -6.43 -18.80 -15.51
CA GLU A 131 -7.67 -19.45 -15.06
C GLU A 131 -7.46 -20.96 -15.14
N GLU A 132 -6.99 -21.57 -14.06
CA GLU A 132 -7.20 -23.00 -13.85
C GLU A 132 -8.70 -23.17 -13.62
N SER A 133 -9.42 -23.46 -14.70
CA SER A 133 -10.83 -23.83 -14.60
C SER A 133 -10.94 -25.01 -13.65
N ALA A 134 -11.67 -24.82 -12.55
CA ALA A 134 -12.15 -25.94 -11.77
C ALA A 134 -12.96 -26.84 -12.73
N PRO A 135 -12.73 -28.16 -12.76
CA PRO A 135 -13.63 -29.03 -13.49
C PRO A 135 -15.06 -28.79 -12.99
N ASP A 136 -16.04 -28.64 -13.90
CA ASP A 136 -17.47 -28.36 -13.57
C ASP A 136 -18.05 -29.30 -12.49
N GLU A 137 -17.44 -30.45 -12.25
CA GLU A 137 -17.81 -31.44 -11.22
C GLU A 137 -17.37 -31.11 -9.78
N PHE A 138 -16.61 -30.03 -9.53
CA PHE A 138 -16.00 -29.75 -8.22
C PHE A 138 -16.51 -28.49 -7.49
N VAL A 139 -17.65 -27.92 -7.90
CA VAL A 139 -18.29 -26.87 -7.11
C VAL A 139 -19.01 -27.53 -5.93
N SER A 140 -18.28 -27.76 -4.84
CA SER A 140 -18.87 -28.24 -3.59
C SER A 140 -19.89 -27.22 -3.08
N GLU A 141 -21.12 -27.66 -2.83
CA GLU A 141 -22.12 -26.85 -2.10
C GLU A 141 -21.73 -26.62 -0.64
N HIS A 142 -20.73 -27.37 -0.16
CA HIS A 142 -20.18 -27.26 1.19
C HIS A 142 -18.82 -26.56 1.19
N GLN A 143 -18.49 -25.93 2.31
CA GLN A 143 -17.17 -25.35 2.55
C GLN A 143 -16.05 -26.38 2.35
N THR A 144 -14.96 -25.94 1.73
CA THR A 144 -13.74 -26.73 1.50
C THR A 144 -12.53 -26.11 2.23
N THR A 145 -11.57 -26.94 2.63
CA THR A 145 -10.29 -26.45 3.17
C THR A 145 -9.21 -26.58 2.10
N PRO A 146 -8.70 -25.47 1.54
CA PRO A 146 -7.65 -25.53 0.52
C PRO A 146 -6.39 -26.25 1.00
N CYS A 147 -5.69 -26.92 0.08
CA CYS A 147 -4.49 -27.68 0.42
C CYS A 147 -3.38 -26.81 1.03
N ALA A 148 -3.30 -25.53 0.61
CA ALA A 148 -2.37 -24.55 1.17
C ALA A 148 -2.64 -24.32 2.66
N VAL A 149 -3.90 -24.14 3.04
CA VAL A 149 -4.32 -23.93 4.44
C VAL A 149 -4.00 -25.17 5.28
N VAL A 150 -4.31 -26.37 4.78
CA VAL A 150 -3.95 -27.63 5.46
C VAL A 150 -2.44 -27.72 5.68
N ARG A 151 -1.64 -27.37 4.67
CA ARG A 151 -0.16 -27.42 4.75
C ARG A 151 0.45 -26.35 5.65
N SER A 152 -0.25 -25.23 5.83
CA SER A 152 0.12 -24.15 6.77
C SER A 152 -0.23 -24.46 8.23
N GLY A 153 -0.83 -25.63 8.51
CA GLY A 153 -1.21 -26.05 9.86
C GLY A 153 -2.72 -26.09 10.11
N GLY A 154 -3.54 -25.82 9.09
CA GLY A 154 -5.00 -25.72 9.19
C GLY A 154 -5.47 -24.30 9.53
N PHE A 155 -6.77 -24.06 9.32
CA PHE A 155 -7.41 -22.80 9.68
C PHE A 155 -7.63 -22.71 11.20
N GLN A 156 -7.73 -21.49 11.71
CA GLN A 156 -8.07 -21.21 13.11
C GLN A 156 -9.06 -20.07 13.21
N GLU A 157 -10.08 -20.24 14.05
CA GLU A 157 -10.93 -19.13 14.44
C GLU A 157 -10.19 -18.28 15.48
N THR A 158 -10.14 -16.97 15.23
CA THR A 158 -9.63 -16.02 16.22
C THR A 158 -10.75 -15.16 16.77
N THR A 159 -10.67 -14.86 18.07
CA THR A 159 -11.53 -13.87 18.73
C THR A 159 -10.81 -12.54 18.94
N SER A 160 -9.60 -12.37 18.40
CA SER A 160 -8.84 -11.13 18.48
C SER A 160 -9.21 -10.17 17.35
N ASP A 161 -9.17 -8.87 17.64
CA ASP A 161 -9.35 -7.78 16.66
C ASP A 161 -8.09 -7.64 15.77
N SER A 162 -7.67 -8.74 15.14
CA SER A 162 -6.49 -8.81 14.27
C SER A 162 -6.86 -8.47 12.84
N TRP A 163 -5.98 -7.71 12.18
CA TRP A 163 -6.21 -7.19 10.84
C TRP A 163 -5.12 -7.70 9.92
N ILE A 164 -5.52 -8.08 8.71
CA ILE A 164 -4.62 -8.43 7.61
C ILE A 164 -4.78 -7.34 6.56
N TRP A 165 -3.67 -6.74 6.14
CA TRP A 165 -3.64 -5.74 5.08
C TRP A 165 -3.22 -6.42 3.79
N ILE A 166 -4.05 -6.35 2.76
CA ILE A 166 -3.78 -6.91 1.43
C ILE A 166 -3.37 -5.76 0.51
N LEU A 167 -2.13 -5.80 0.02
CA LEU A 167 -1.62 -4.87 -1.00
C LEU A 167 -1.60 -5.63 -2.32
N ASP A 168 -2.68 -5.51 -3.08
CA ASP A 168 -2.88 -6.25 -4.32
C ASP A 168 -3.87 -5.48 -5.24
N THR A 169 -4.54 -6.17 -6.15
CA THR A 169 -5.55 -5.68 -7.10
C THR A 169 -6.85 -5.17 -6.48
N GLY A 170 -7.03 -5.38 -5.18
CA GLY A 170 -8.24 -5.03 -4.44
C GLY A 170 -8.76 -6.24 -3.67
N ILE A 171 -9.94 -6.10 -3.08
CA ILE A 171 -10.72 -7.22 -2.55
C ILE A 171 -12.16 -6.98 -3.01
N ASP A 172 -12.85 -8.01 -3.47
CA ASP A 172 -14.30 -7.98 -3.66
C ASP A 172 -14.96 -7.57 -2.34
N LEU A 173 -15.49 -6.34 -2.33
CA LEU A 173 -15.94 -5.68 -1.10
C LEU A 173 -17.26 -6.24 -0.58
N ASP A 174 -18.02 -6.96 -1.41
CA ASP A 174 -19.29 -7.60 -1.02
C ASP A 174 -19.26 -9.14 -1.08
N HIS A 175 -18.07 -9.72 -1.24
CA HIS A 175 -17.87 -11.17 -1.25
C HIS A 175 -18.46 -11.84 0.01
N PRO A 176 -19.41 -12.79 -0.14
CA PRO A 176 -20.14 -13.35 0.99
C PRO A 176 -19.24 -14.11 1.98
N ASP A 177 -18.13 -14.67 1.49
CA ASP A 177 -17.18 -15.47 2.27
C ASP A 177 -16.09 -14.64 2.97
N LEU A 178 -16.05 -13.32 2.77
CA LEU A 178 -15.02 -12.43 3.36
C LEU A 178 -15.65 -11.36 4.27
N GLU A 179 -14.90 -10.97 5.30
CA GLU A 179 -15.23 -9.80 6.13
C GLU A 179 -14.26 -8.67 5.78
N VAL A 180 -14.71 -7.77 4.91
CA VAL A 180 -13.86 -6.73 4.35
C VAL A 180 -14.18 -5.39 4.98
N MET A 181 -13.16 -4.72 5.54
CA MET A 181 -13.28 -3.35 5.99
C MET A 181 -13.04 -2.37 4.84
N ALA A 182 -14.06 -2.23 4.00
CA ALA A 182 -14.05 -1.41 2.78
C ALA A 182 -14.03 0.12 3.00
N GLN A 183 -14.09 0.58 4.25
CA GLN A 183 -14.27 2.01 4.55
C GLN A 183 -12.93 2.77 4.56
N SER A 184 -12.89 3.91 3.88
CA SER A 184 -11.87 4.94 4.12
C SER A 184 -11.96 5.36 5.59
N PRO A 185 -10.89 5.20 6.39
CA PRO A 185 -9.49 5.41 6.02
C PRO A 185 -8.61 4.16 5.86
N PHE A 186 -9.16 2.95 5.91
CA PHE A 186 -8.38 1.71 5.98
C PHE A 186 -8.23 0.97 4.65
N ALA A 187 -8.76 1.54 3.58
CA ALA A 187 -8.60 1.03 2.24
C ALA A 187 -8.26 2.21 1.31
N ARG A 188 -7.31 2.00 0.40
CA ARG A 188 -6.90 2.98 -0.60
C ARG A 188 -6.44 2.25 -1.86
N THR A 189 -6.79 2.80 -3.02
CA THR A 189 -6.19 2.41 -4.30
C THR A 189 -5.03 3.35 -4.64
N CYS A 190 -4.01 2.81 -5.29
CA CYS A 190 -2.93 3.59 -5.90
C CYS A 190 -3.23 3.96 -7.36
N ILE A 191 -4.37 3.49 -7.90
CA ILE A 191 -4.78 3.77 -9.28
C ILE A 191 -5.79 4.92 -9.26
N PRO A 192 -5.52 6.03 -9.96
CA PRO A 192 -6.41 7.18 -9.99
C PRO A 192 -7.83 6.82 -10.47
N ASN A 193 -8.84 7.36 -9.79
CA ASN A 193 -10.26 7.17 -10.08
C ASN A 193 -10.79 5.73 -9.93
N GLU A 194 -10.05 4.86 -9.25
CA GLU A 194 -10.54 3.54 -8.87
C GLU A 194 -10.98 3.48 -7.41
N ASN A 195 -11.69 2.41 -7.06
CA ASN A 195 -11.96 2.05 -5.68
C ASN A 195 -11.08 0.84 -5.29
N CYS A 196 -11.27 0.32 -4.08
CA CYS A 196 -10.54 -0.88 -3.62
C CYS A 196 -11.24 -2.18 -4.00
N ASP A 197 -12.28 -2.10 -4.83
CA ASP A 197 -13.05 -3.26 -5.28
C ASP A 197 -12.27 -3.98 -6.37
N ASP A 198 -12.14 -5.30 -6.21
CA ASP A 198 -11.25 -6.09 -7.05
C ASP A 198 -11.84 -6.29 -8.45
N LYS A 199 -11.09 -5.85 -9.47
CA LYS A 199 -11.45 -6.04 -10.88
C LYS A 199 -10.64 -7.12 -11.58
N HIS A 200 -9.69 -7.74 -10.88
CA HIS A 200 -8.80 -8.77 -11.42
C HIS A 200 -9.06 -10.14 -10.77
N GLY A 201 -9.44 -10.17 -9.49
CA GLY A 201 -9.70 -11.37 -8.69
C GLY A 201 -8.48 -11.91 -7.94
N HIS A 202 -7.27 -11.40 -8.21
CA HIS A 202 -6.05 -11.91 -7.56
C HIS A 202 -6.02 -11.55 -6.07
N GLY A 203 -6.35 -10.31 -5.73
CA GLY A 203 -6.38 -9.84 -4.35
C GLY A 203 -7.51 -10.49 -3.54
N THR A 204 -8.68 -10.70 -4.16
CA THR A 204 -9.79 -11.45 -3.54
C THR A 204 -9.40 -12.91 -3.27
N HIS A 205 -8.72 -13.55 -4.20
CA HIS A 205 -8.22 -14.91 -4.02
C HIS A 205 -7.20 -14.99 -2.87
N LEU A 206 -6.25 -14.05 -2.80
CA LEU A 206 -5.31 -13.96 -1.68
C LEU A 206 -6.00 -13.67 -0.34
N ALA A 207 -7.01 -12.80 -0.33
CA ALA A 207 -7.81 -12.52 0.85
C ALA A 207 -8.57 -13.78 1.34
N GLY A 208 -9.09 -14.59 0.42
CA GLY A 208 -9.73 -15.87 0.74
C GLY A 208 -8.78 -16.87 1.40
N ILE A 209 -7.56 -17.00 0.87
CA ILE A 209 -6.52 -17.84 1.51
C ILE A 209 -6.18 -17.35 2.91
N ALA A 210 -6.16 -16.03 3.11
CA ALA A 210 -5.75 -15.44 4.39
C ALA A 210 -6.86 -15.44 5.46
N ALA A 211 -8.12 -15.27 5.07
CA ALA A 211 -9.20 -14.98 6.01
C ALA A 211 -10.63 -15.33 5.51
N ALA A 212 -10.80 -16.30 4.61
CA ALA A 212 -12.15 -16.77 4.28
C ALA A 212 -12.84 -17.33 5.55
N LYS A 213 -14.11 -16.94 5.75
CA LYS A 213 -14.89 -17.27 6.95
C LYS A 213 -15.03 -18.78 7.10
N ASN A 214 -14.91 -19.30 8.31
CA ASN A 214 -15.35 -20.67 8.61
C ASN A 214 -16.89 -20.73 8.64
N ASN A 215 -17.52 -21.28 7.59
CA ASN A 215 -18.97 -21.31 7.42
C ASN A 215 -19.42 -22.57 6.63
N ALA A 216 -20.56 -22.51 5.93
CA ALA A 216 -21.14 -23.68 5.25
C ALA A 216 -20.85 -23.75 3.74
N PHE A 217 -20.20 -22.74 3.13
CA PHE A 217 -19.94 -22.66 1.70
C PHE A 217 -18.51 -22.16 1.42
N GLY A 218 -18.13 -22.11 0.14
CA GLY A 218 -16.86 -21.50 -0.28
C GLY A 218 -15.63 -22.23 0.27
N SER A 219 -14.69 -21.45 0.81
CA SER A 219 -13.42 -21.94 1.35
C SER A 219 -13.18 -21.44 2.77
N VAL A 220 -12.13 -21.89 3.43
CA VAL A 220 -11.71 -21.37 4.75
C VAL A 220 -10.23 -21.03 4.74
N GLY A 221 -9.88 -19.86 5.29
CA GLY A 221 -8.52 -19.33 5.42
C GLY A 221 -7.93 -19.52 6.81
#